data_AF-A0A4S0MTD8-F1
#
_entry.id   AF-A0A4S0MTD8-F1
#
_cell.length_a   1.000
_cell.length_b   1.000
_cell.length_c   1.000
_cell.angle_alpha   90.00
_cell.angle_beta   90.00
_cell.angle_gamma   90.00
#
_symmetry.space_group_name_H-M   'P 1'
#
loop_
_entity.id
_entity.type
_entity.pdbx_description
1 polymer ?
#
loop_
_entity_poly.entity_id
_entity_poly.type
_entity_poly.pdbx_seq_one_letter_code
_entity_poly.pdbx_strand_id
1 'polypeptide(L)'
;FPNEAHLDPRQAMAALHDNLATMGVKFHFGCDARPVSGFARQIDCMGMAAADDRLRGVRGEMLILRTPDVSLSRPVRLLHPRFPLYAVPRTDHRFMIGATMIESQ
;
A
#
# COMPACT_ATOMS: atom_id res chain seq x y z
N PHE A 1 8.79 -17.61 3.76
CA PHE A 1 7.55 -18.00 4.44
C PHE A 1 6.65 -18.69 3.42
N PRO A 2 6.22 -19.95 3.66
CA PRO A 2 5.50 -20.73 2.65
C PRO A 2 4.13 -20.14 2.25
N ASN A 3 3.51 -19.36 3.15
CA ASN A 3 2.20 -18.74 2.94
C ASN A 3 2.28 -17.23 2.70
N GLU A 4 3.44 -16.70 2.28
CA GLU A 4 3.60 -15.27 2.01
C GLU A 4 2.86 -14.89 0.73
N ALA A 5 1.92 -13.97 0.86
CA ALA A 5 1.23 -13.36 -0.26
C ALA A 5 1.79 -11.96 -0.55
N HIS A 6 1.59 -11.51 -1.77
CA HIS A 6 1.85 -10.15 -2.20
C HIS A 6 0.72 -9.71 -3.12
N LEU A 7 0.53 -8.40 -3.22
CA LEU A 7 -0.50 -7.81 -4.08
C LEU A 7 0.05 -6.56 -4.76
N ASP A 8 -0.56 -6.18 -5.88
CA ASP A 8 -0.41 -4.83 -6.41
C ASP A 8 -1.41 -3.91 -5.66
N PRO A 9 -0.93 -2.94 -4.85
CA PRO A 9 -1.82 -2.12 -4.03
C PRO A 9 -2.84 -1.34 -4.86
N ARG A 10 -2.48 -0.91 -6.08
CA ARG A 10 -3.40 -0.12 -6.91
C ARG A 10 -4.56 -0.99 -7.41
N GLN A 11 -4.26 -2.21 -7.84
CA GLN A 11 -5.27 -3.18 -8.28
C GLN A 11 -6.13 -3.66 -7.10
N ALA A 12 -5.50 -3.94 -5.96
CA ALA A 12 -6.21 -4.39 -4.77
C ALA A 12 -7.20 -3.34 -4.25
N MET A 13 -6.81 -2.06 -4.22
CA MET A 13 -7.71 -0.98 -3.78
C MET A 13 -8.88 -0.75 -4.75
N ALA A 14 -8.62 -0.84 -6.06
CA ALA A 14 -9.69 -0.77 -7.06
C ALA A 14 -10.69 -1.92 -6.89
N ALA A 15 -10.20 -3.16 -6.80
CA ALA A 15 -11.06 -4.33 -6.58
C ALA A 15 -11.84 -4.26 -5.26
N LEU A 16 -11.22 -3.76 -4.19
CA LEU A 16 -11.91 -3.56 -2.91
C LEU A 16 -13.04 -2.54 -3.04
N HIS A 17 -12.78 -1.39 -3.68
CA HIS A 17 -13.80 -0.38 -3.92
C HIS A 17 -14.99 -0.95 -4.69
N ASP A 18 -14.74 -1.66 -5.80
CA ASP A 18 -15.78 -2.20 -6.66
C ASP A 18 -16.63 -3.27 -5.96
N ASN A 19 -15.99 -4.13 -5.17
CA ASN A 19 -16.69 -5.13 -4.36
C ASN A 19 -17.59 -4.47 -3.32
N LEU A 20 -17.10 -3.47 -2.60
CA LEU A 20 -17.88 -2.76 -1.59
C LEU A 20 -19.04 -1.98 -2.23
N ALA A 21 -18.83 -1.35 -3.39
CA ALA A 21 -19.89 -0.68 -4.14
C ALA A 21 -21.00 -1.66 -4.54
N THR A 22 -20.63 -2.87 -4.99
CA THR A 22 -21.57 -3.95 -5.31
C THR A 22 -22.36 -4.43 -4.08
N MET A 23 -21.75 -4.36 -2.89
CA MET A 23 -22.43 -4.63 -1.62
C MET A 23 -23.30 -3.46 -1.11
N GLY A 24 -23.41 -2.37 -1.88
CA GLY A 24 -24.22 -1.20 -1.52
C GLY A 24 -23.54 -0.18 -0.61
N VAL A 25 -22.22 -0.28 -0.42
CA VAL A 25 -21.45 0.74 0.30
C VAL A 25 -21.44 2.03 -0.50
N LYS A 26 -21.75 3.14 0.17
CA LYS A 26 -21.74 4.48 -0.42
C LYS A 26 -20.38 5.14 -0.20
N PHE A 27 -19.74 5.54 -1.28
CA PHE A 27 -18.51 6.30 -1.26
C PHE A 27 -18.80 7.78 -1.48
N HIS A 28 -18.21 8.63 -0.63
CA HIS A 28 -18.29 10.07 -0.73
C HIS A 28 -16.86 10.60 -0.89
N PHE A 29 -16.58 11.27 -2.01
CA PHE A 29 -15.27 11.86 -2.31
C PHE A 29 -15.36 13.39 -2.28
N GLY A 30 -14.24 14.06 -1.97
CA GLY A 30 -14.18 15.53 -1.91
C GLY A 30 -14.95 16.14 -0.73
N CYS A 31 -15.30 15.35 0.28
CA CYS A 31 -15.90 15.83 1.51
C CYS A 31 -14.82 16.11 2.57
N ASP A 32 -15.05 17.12 3.41
CA ASP A 32 -14.24 17.33 4.62
C ASP A 32 -14.39 16.09 5.52
N ALA A 33 -13.28 15.63 6.09
CA ALA A 33 -13.23 14.47 6.99
C ALA A 33 -13.89 14.73 8.37
N ARG A 34 -14.77 15.73 8.47
CA ARG A 34 -15.50 16.03 9.70
C ARG A 34 -16.39 14.85 10.06
N PRO A 35 -16.54 14.52 11.35
CA PRO A 35 -17.36 13.40 11.78
C PRO A 35 -18.78 13.54 11.23
N VAL A 36 -19.19 12.61 10.37
CA VAL A 36 -20.58 12.54 9.92
C VAL A 36 -21.40 11.99 11.07
N SER A 37 -22.35 12.79 11.57
CA SER A 37 -23.23 12.38 12.67
C SER A 37 -24.23 11.30 12.21
N GLY A 38 -24.77 10.55 13.16
CA GLY A 38 -25.81 9.55 12.88
C GLY A 38 -25.32 8.11 12.68
N PHE A 39 -24.03 7.84 12.83
CA PHE A 39 -23.49 6.47 12.86
C PHE A 39 -23.22 6.01 14.29
N ALA A 40 -23.62 4.79 14.64
CA ALA A 40 -23.35 4.19 15.95
C ALA A 40 -21.86 3.90 16.18
N ARG A 41 -21.10 3.69 15.10
CA ARG A 41 -19.65 3.52 15.13
C ARG A 41 -18.98 4.27 13.99
N GLN A 42 -17.82 4.85 14.29
CA GLN A 42 -16.94 5.48 13.34
C GLN A 42 -15.56 4.85 13.47
N ILE A 43 -14.92 4.55 12.33
CA ILE A 43 -13.57 3.99 12.28
C ILE A 43 -12.71 5.03 11.58
N ASP A 44 -11.76 5.61 12.31
CA ASP A 44 -10.79 6.52 11.73
C ASP A 44 -9.73 5.73 10.96
N CYS A 45 -9.59 6.03 9.66
CA CYS A 45 -8.60 5.44 8.76
C CYS A 45 -7.84 6.52 7.98
N MET A 46 -7.72 7.74 8.53
CA MET A 46 -7.14 8.90 7.84
C MET A 46 -5.61 8.86 7.70
N GLY A 47 -4.92 7.92 8.36
CA GLY A 47 -3.46 7.82 8.33
C GLY A 47 -2.81 9.10 8.86
N MET A 48 -1.81 9.63 8.16
CA MET A 48 -1.08 10.84 8.58
C MET A 48 -1.93 12.13 8.58
N ALA A 49 -3.16 12.10 8.06
CA ALA A 49 -4.09 13.23 8.19
C ALA A 49 -4.83 13.25 9.52
N ALA A 50 -4.74 12.19 10.33
CA ALA A 50 -5.25 12.18 11.69
C ALA A 50 -4.43 13.09 12.61
N ALA A 51 -5.09 13.77 13.54
CA ALA A 51 -4.44 14.56 14.58
C ALA A 51 -3.94 13.65 15.72
N ASP A 52 -3.01 12.74 15.42
CA ASP A 52 -2.38 11.83 16.38
C ASP A 52 -0.87 12.01 16.37
N ASP A 53 -0.34 12.64 17.42
CA ASP A 53 1.09 12.97 17.58
C ASP A 53 2.00 11.74 17.70
N ARG A 54 1.43 10.53 17.84
CA ARG A 54 2.18 9.28 17.82
C ARG A 54 2.47 8.78 16.41
N LEU A 55 1.80 9.34 15.39
CA LEU A 55 2.02 8.99 14.00
C LEU A 55 3.24 9.73 13.44
N ARG A 56 4.08 8.98 12.72
CA ARG A 56 5.26 9.52 12.04
C ARG A 56 5.27 9.11 10.58
N GLY A 57 5.50 10.09 9.70
CA GLY A 57 5.71 9.85 8.29
C GLY A 57 7.06 9.17 8.05
N VAL A 58 7.05 8.08 7.29
CA VAL A 58 8.26 7.46 6.75
C VAL A 58 8.16 7.51 5.24
N ARG A 59 9.04 8.26 4.59
CA ARG A 59 9.03 8.35 3.13
C ARG A 59 9.70 7.12 2.55
N GLY A 60 8.97 6.43 1.68
CA GLY A 60 9.49 5.36 0.84
C GLY A 60 9.62 5.80 -0.60
N GLU A 61 10.74 5.49 -1.24
CA GLU A 61 10.88 5.59 -2.69
C GLU A 61 10.88 4.18 -3.29
N MET A 62 10.32 4.08 -4.49
CA MET A 62 10.13 2.80 -5.16
C MET A 62 10.42 2.93 -6.65
N LEU A 63 11.01 1.88 -7.22
CA LEU A 63 11.24 1.75 -8.65
C LEU A 63 10.36 0.63 -9.20
N ILE A 64 9.72 0.86 -10.35
CA ILE A 64 9.04 -0.19 -11.10
C ILE A 64 9.90 -0.56 -12.30
N LEU A 65 10.34 -1.82 -12.34
CA LEU A 65 11.12 -2.37 -13.45
C LEU A 65 10.27 -3.34 -14.26
N ARG A 66 10.47 -3.37 -15.58
CA ARG A 66 9.92 -4.40 -16.46
C ARG A 66 11.06 -5.22 -17.02
N THR A 67 11.07 -6.51 -16.73
CA THR A 67 12.16 -7.42 -17.14
C THR A 67 11.55 -8.74 -17.62
N PRO A 68 11.26 -8.88 -18.92
CA PRO A 68 10.58 -10.06 -19.49
C PRO A 68 11.32 -11.37 -19.24
N ASP A 69 12.65 -11.33 -19.20
CA ASP A 69 13.50 -12.53 -19.07
C ASP A 69 13.64 -13.02 -17.62
N VAL A 70 13.07 -12.30 -16.65
CA VAL A 70 13.16 -12.62 -15.23
C VAL A 70 11.77 -12.87 -14.67
N SER A 71 11.62 -13.94 -13.90
CA SER A 71 10.38 -14.30 -13.21
C SER A 71 10.65 -14.64 -11.75
N LEU A 72 9.97 -13.97 -10.82
CA LEU A 72 9.96 -14.31 -9.40
C LEU A 72 8.54 -14.70 -9.02
N SER A 73 8.39 -15.82 -8.31
CA SER A 73 7.07 -16.30 -7.88
C SER A 73 6.61 -15.70 -6.55
N ARG A 74 7.50 -15.00 -5.85
CA ARG A 74 7.29 -14.47 -4.50
C ARG A 74 8.18 -13.25 -4.27
N PRO A 75 7.90 -12.42 -3.25
CA PRO A 75 8.80 -11.36 -2.84
C PRO A 75 10.17 -11.91 -2.47
N VAL A 76 11.23 -11.21 -2.87
CA VAL A 76 12.61 -11.54 -2.51
C VAL A 76 13.20 -10.37 -1.75
N ARG A 77 13.70 -10.63 -0.55
CA ARG A 77 14.52 -9.69 0.21
C ARG A 77 15.98 -9.91 -0.17
N LEU A 78 16.63 -8.87 -0.63
CA LEU A 78 18.02 -8.90 -1.08
C LEU A 78 18.92 -8.55 0.11
N LEU A 79 19.95 -9.36 0.33
CA LEU A 79 20.98 -9.09 1.34
C LEU A 79 21.94 -8.05 0.78
N HIS A 80 21.68 -6.78 1.09
CA HIS A 80 22.57 -5.68 0.74
C HIS A 80 23.21 -5.08 2.01
N PRO A 81 24.54 -4.93 2.06
CA PRO A 81 25.26 -4.62 3.31
C PRO A 81 25.01 -3.21 3.84
N ARG A 82 24.49 -2.29 3.03
CA ARG A 82 24.31 -0.87 3.42
C ARG A 82 22.87 -0.45 3.66
N PHE A 83 21.90 -1.17 3.10
CA PHE A 83 20.48 -0.78 3.18
C PHE A 83 19.58 -1.98 2.85
N PRO A 84 18.37 -2.05 3.40
CA PRO A 84 17.40 -3.06 3.02
C PRO A 84 16.95 -2.86 1.57
N LEU A 85 16.81 -3.96 0.84
CA LEU A 85 16.35 -3.96 -0.53
C LEU A 85 15.41 -5.15 -0.74
N TYR A 86 14.29 -4.94 -1.42
CA TYR A 86 13.37 -6.04 -1.74
C TYR A 86 12.74 -5.85 -3.12
N ALA A 87 12.42 -6.97 -3.75
CA ALA A 87 11.72 -7.03 -5.02
C ALA A 87 10.40 -7.76 -4.84
N VAL A 88 9.29 -7.13 -5.22
CA VAL A 88 7.95 -7.72 -5.21
C VAL A 88 7.49 -7.92 -6.65
N PRO A 89 7.22 -9.17 -7.08
CA PRO A 89 6.69 -9.42 -8.41
C PRO A 89 5.28 -8.84 -8.56
N ARG A 90 4.95 -8.43 -9.79
CA ARG A 90 3.65 -7.95 -10.24
C ARG A 90 3.31 -8.59 -11.59
N THR A 91 2.11 -8.32 -12.09
CA THR A 91 1.67 -8.76 -13.43
C THR A 91 2.60 -8.20 -14.53
N ASP A 92 2.59 -8.85 -15.69
CA ASP A 92 3.30 -8.40 -16.91
C ASP A 92 4.81 -8.25 -16.78
N HIS A 93 5.46 -9.16 -16.04
CA HIS A 93 6.90 -9.17 -15.80
C HIS A 93 7.42 -7.86 -15.19
N ARG A 94 6.60 -7.25 -14.33
CA ARG A 94 6.98 -6.05 -13.58
C ARG A 94 7.38 -6.39 -12.15
N PHE A 95 8.33 -5.64 -11.65
CA PHE A 95 8.85 -5.79 -10.29
C PHE A 95 8.84 -4.42 -9.61
N MET A 96 8.27 -4.37 -8.40
CA MET A 96 8.46 -3.22 -7.53
C MET A 96 9.68 -3.44 -6.67
N ILE A 97 10.62 -2.49 -6.74
CA ILE A 97 11.85 -2.50 -5.96
C ILE A 97 11.75 -1.41 -4.88
N GLY A 98 11.84 -1.81 -3.62
CA GLY A 98 12.07 -0.96 -2.44
C GLY A 98 13.47 -1.24 -1.86
N ALA A 99 13.92 -0.68 -0.73
CA ALA A 99 13.18 -0.30 0.47
C ALA A 99 13.74 0.99 1.08
N THR A 100 13.88 2.05 0.27
CA THR A 100 14.40 3.29 0.84
C THR A 100 13.47 3.74 1.95
N MET A 101 14.03 3.93 3.14
CA MET A 101 13.35 4.53 4.25
C MET A 101 14.08 5.84 4.49
N ILE A 102 13.45 6.93 4.07
CA ILE A 102 13.95 8.28 4.34
C ILE A 102 13.12 8.77 5.52
N GLU A 103 13.77 8.80 6.69
CA GLU A 103 13.20 9.47 7.85
C GLU A 103 13.37 10.97 7.65
N SER A 104 12.26 11.70 7.48
CA SER A 104 12.30 13.15 7.65
C SER A 104 12.36 13.43 9.14
N GLN A 105 13.35 14.19 9.58
CA GLN A 105 13.24 14.94 10.84
C GLN A 105 12.08 15.93 10.74
#